data_AF-A0A2E0VN88-F1
#
_entry.id   AF-A0A2E0VN88-F1
#
_cell.length_a   1.000
_cell.length_b   1.000
_cell.length_c   1.000
_cell.angle_alpha   90.00
_cell.angle_beta   90.00
_cell.angle_gamma   90.00
#
_symmetry.space_group_name_H-M   'P 1'
#
loop_
_entity.id
_entity.type
_entity.pdbx_description
1 polymer ?
#
loop_
_entity_poly.entity_id
_entity_poly.type
_entity_poly.pdbx_seq_one_letter_code
_entity_poly.pdbx_strand_id
1 'polypeptide(L)'
;MDQKRSVNPSDDYFTKKEILKSSAKGILVALLGFVLFSGMIYWSNSGREYPLTDSPLYLDEIRHFPADSCGTHVVLIQPWMTTADYSNEQNFRKKIFGYIDKGLEQGLIPKGSLIVFPEHIGTWLVAAGEKKSVIDAPTIQKAMTTMLLSDFFNSGFSLRNIPEGKSRVPVAIFRYKSPEMRRIYRAVFSEVARRTASHVIAGSIVEYTDPKDSLNAPGLYNVSYIFNDGGAEVAKVFKAYPTSDELDFLNAYQTPWRRSVVTPVGLTQVFICADSWQPHAYLQAKADSAWFVAVPSFITGTGHLQQKWQGYDGCPTPEDVAHADIGNITEAEAWDRYALPGRLPLAGTNNGCNVFLRGELWDLGSDGHSYFIRNGELLKGDTTARACILSACFQPGRWGGGEVRNGWY
;
A
#
# COMPACT_ATOMS: atom_id res chain seq x y z
N MET A 1 -64.32 64.16 -4.90
CA MET A 1 -63.16 63.61 -5.63
C MET A 1 -62.15 64.75 -5.71
N ASP A 2 -60.97 64.76 -5.10
CA ASP A 2 -60.14 63.70 -4.51
C ASP A 2 -59.30 64.28 -3.36
N GLN A 3 -59.07 63.48 -2.32
CA GLN A 3 -58.22 63.81 -1.18
C GLN A 3 -56.73 63.73 -1.56
N LYS A 4 -55.99 64.83 -1.39
CA LYS A 4 -54.52 64.83 -1.36
C LYS A 4 -54.03 64.20 -0.05
N ARG A 5 -53.46 63.00 -0.12
CA ARG A 5 -52.67 62.40 0.98
C ARG A 5 -51.38 63.19 1.17
N SER A 6 -51.20 63.79 2.36
CA SER A 6 -49.91 64.32 2.81
C SER A 6 -49.00 63.15 3.22
N VAL A 7 -47.89 62.95 2.52
CA VAL A 7 -46.84 62.00 2.94
C VAL A 7 -45.97 62.69 4.00
N ASN A 8 -45.88 62.09 5.19
CA ASN A 8 -45.16 62.64 6.33
C ASN A 8 -43.64 62.42 6.15
N PRO A 9 -42.79 63.47 6.16
CA PRO A 9 -41.35 63.34 5.92
C PRO A 9 -40.62 62.41 6.89
N SER A 10 -41.15 62.19 8.09
CA SER A 10 -40.56 61.31 9.10
C SER A 10 -40.54 59.82 8.72
N ASP A 11 -41.52 59.38 7.91
CA ASP A 11 -41.67 57.96 7.54
C ASP A 11 -40.66 57.55 6.45
N ASP A 12 -40.32 58.47 5.53
CA ASP A 12 -39.31 58.23 4.48
C ASP A 12 -37.88 58.14 5.06
N TYR A 13 -37.59 58.90 6.12
CA TYR A 13 -36.31 58.84 6.82
C TYR A 13 -36.13 57.55 7.63
N PHE A 14 -37.19 57.06 8.29
CA PHE A 14 -37.14 55.79 9.02
C PHE A 14 -36.92 54.61 8.05
N THR A 15 -37.60 54.63 6.91
CA THR A 15 -37.52 53.57 5.89
C THR A 15 -36.15 53.51 5.23
N LYS A 16 -35.52 54.65 4.89
CA LYS A 16 -34.15 54.69 4.35
C LYS A 16 -33.10 54.17 5.34
N LYS A 17 -33.27 54.47 6.64
CA LYS A 17 -32.33 54.04 7.70
C LYS A 17 -32.40 52.53 7.96
N GLU A 18 -33.59 51.94 7.86
CA GLU A 18 -33.78 50.49 7.91
C GLU A 18 -33.19 49.77 6.69
N ILE A 19 -33.42 50.31 5.48
CA ILE A 19 -32.83 49.77 4.23
C ILE A 19 -31.29 49.83 4.29
N LEU A 20 -30.70 50.96 4.71
CA LEU A 20 -29.25 51.11 4.88
C LEU A 20 -28.67 50.12 5.91
N LYS A 21 -29.36 49.88 7.03
CA LYS A 21 -28.94 48.87 8.03
C LYS A 21 -29.03 47.44 7.49
N SER A 22 -30.08 47.12 6.72
CA SER A 22 -30.25 45.82 6.09
C SER A 22 -29.18 45.57 5.01
N SER A 23 -28.92 46.57 4.16
CA SER A 23 -27.84 46.53 3.16
C SER A 23 -26.45 46.44 3.80
N ALA A 24 -26.19 47.17 4.89
CA ALA A 24 -24.93 47.08 5.63
C ALA A 24 -24.73 45.70 6.27
N LYS A 25 -25.79 45.08 6.83
CA LYS A 25 -25.75 43.69 7.32
C LYS A 25 -25.47 42.70 6.18
N GLY A 26 -26.10 42.87 5.02
CA GLY A 26 -25.86 42.03 3.84
C GLY A 26 -24.41 42.12 3.35
N ILE A 27 -23.85 43.33 3.29
CA ILE A 27 -22.44 43.56 2.93
C ILE A 27 -21.50 42.93 3.97
N LEU A 28 -21.80 43.06 5.26
CA LEU A 28 -20.99 42.47 6.33
C LEU A 28 -20.96 40.93 6.25
N VAL A 29 -22.11 40.30 5.99
CA VAL A 29 -22.20 38.84 5.79
C VAL A 29 -21.43 38.41 4.56
N ALA A 30 -21.54 39.13 3.44
CA ALA A 30 -20.79 38.84 2.22
C ALA A 30 -19.27 38.99 2.43
N LEU A 31 -18.82 40.03 3.13
CA LEU A 31 -17.42 40.23 3.48
C LEU A 31 -16.90 39.14 4.41
N LEU A 32 -17.67 38.74 5.42
CA LEU A 32 -17.31 37.62 6.30
C LEU A 32 -17.19 36.32 5.50
N GLY A 33 -18.14 36.04 4.61
CA GLY A 33 -18.09 34.89 3.71
C GLY A 33 -16.85 34.91 2.81
N PHE A 34 -16.50 36.07 2.25
CA PHE A 34 -15.29 36.23 1.44
C PHE A 34 -14.01 35.99 2.26
N VAL A 35 -13.90 36.58 3.45
CA VAL A 35 -12.73 36.39 4.33
C VAL A 35 -12.57 34.92 4.74
N LEU A 36 -13.66 34.25 5.11
CA LEU A 36 -13.64 32.82 5.45
C LEU A 36 -13.24 31.97 4.24
N PHE A 37 -13.77 32.29 3.05
CA PHE A 37 -13.44 31.60 1.81
C PHE A 37 -11.97 31.78 1.40
N SER A 38 -11.46 33.02 1.42
CA SER A 38 -10.06 33.33 1.14
C SER A 38 -9.13 32.68 2.18
N GLY A 39 -9.51 32.70 3.46
CA GLY A 39 -8.78 32.01 4.53
C GLY A 39 -8.73 30.50 4.31
N MET A 40 -9.83 29.90 3.88
CA MET A 40 -9.90 28.47 3.53
C MET A 40 -9.00 28.15 2.33
N ILE A 41 -8.99 28.97 1.28
CA ILE A 41 -8.10 28.78 0.11
C ILE A 41 -6.63 28.90 0.54
N TYR A 42 -6.29 29.93 1.30
CA TYR A 42 -4.92 30.11 1.80
C TYR A 42 -4.47 28.92 2.68
N TRP A 43 -5.33 28.48 3.60
CA TRP A 43 -5.07 27.31 4.40
C TRP A 43 -4.96 26.04 3.54
N SER A 44 -5.84 25.83 2.57
CA SER A 44 -5.81 24.67 1.66
C SER A 44 -4.49 24.55 0.89
N ASN A 45 -3.89 25.67 0.49
CA ASN A 45 -2.68 25.69 -0.35
C ASN A 45 -1.35 25.84 0.42
N SER A 46 -1.38 26.28 1.68
CA SER A 46 -0.15 26.48 2.48
C SER A 46 0.44 25.17 3.02
N GLY A 47 1.73 25.16 3.36
CA GLY A 47 2.36 24.06 4.11
C GLY A 47 2.40 22.71 3.39
N ARG A 48 2.42 22.71 2.05
CA ARG A 48 2.56 21.52 1.18
C ARG A 48 3.98 21.36 0.62
N GLU A 49 4.89 22.25 1.00
CA GLU A 49 6.30 22.18 0.64
C GLU A 49 7.06 21.32 1.63
N TYR A 50 7.86 20.39 1.11
CA TYR A 50 8.70 19.52 1.93
C TYR A 50 10.14 19.59 1.44
N PRO A 51 11.10 19.93 2.31
CA PRO A 51 12.49 19.75 1.99
C PRO A 51 12.80 18.26 1.87
N LEU A 52 13.93 17.98 1.24
CA LEU A 52 14.48 16.64 1.16
C LEU A 52 14.87 16.20 2.58
N THR A 53 14.29 15.13 3.09
CA THR A 53 14.51 14.66 4.46
C THR A 53 15.70 13.71 4.53
N ASP A 54 16.52 13.83 5.58
CA ASP A 54 17.53 12.84 5.97
C ASP A 54 16.91 11.84 6.96
N SER A 55 16.01 11.00 6.44
CA SER A 55 15.37 9.95 7.22
C SER A 55 16.32 8.75 7.37
N PRO A 56 16.76 8.41 8.59
CA PRO A 56 17.69 7.30 8.79
C PRO A 56 17.04 5.96 8.41
N LEU A 57 17.85 5.02 7.92
CA LEU A 57 17.36 3.71 7.47
C LEU A 57 16.96 2.77 8.62
N TYR A 58 17.42 3.02 9.84
CA TYR A 58 17.20 2.16 11.01
C TYR A 58 17.46 0.67 10.71
N LEU A 59 18.58 0.42 10.03
CA LEU A 59 18.97 -0.91 9.58
C LEU A 59 19.58 -1.68 10.75
N ASP A 60 18.79 -2.56 11.34
CA ASP A 60 19.19 -3.40 12.47
C ASP A 60 19.98 -4.62 12.00
N GLU A 61 19.70 -5.10 10.79
CA GLU A 61 20.32 -6.31 10.25
C GLU A 61 20.58 -6.24 8.75
N ILE A 62 21.73 -6.74 8.35
CA ILE A 62 22.08 -7.09 6.98
C ILE A 62 22.62 -8.52 7.00
N ARG A 63 21.96 -9.45 6.33
CA ARG A 63 22.34 -10.86 6.38
C ARG A 63 22.30 -11.53 5.00
N HIS A 64 23.30 -12.36 4.74
CA HIS A 64 23.34 -13.27 3.61
C HIS A 64 23.23 -14.73 4.06
N PHE A 65 22.37 -15.50 3.39
CA PHE A 65 22.23 -16.94 3.55
C PHE A 65 22.87 -17.67 2.35
N PRO A 66 24.12 -18.14 2.49
CA PRO A 66 24.82 -18.81 1.40
C PRO A 66 24.20 -20.19 1.09
N ALA A 67 24.59 -20.76 -0.05
CA ALA A 67 24.36 -22.14 -0.44
C ALA A 67 25.60 -22.66 -1.18
N ASP A 68 25.80 -23.98 -1.20
CA ASP A 68 26.93 -24.62 -1.90
C ASP A 68 27.01 -24.26 -3.39
N SER A 69 25.86 -23.98 -4.00
CA SER A 69 25.75 -23.41 -5.33
C SER A 69 24.70 -22.31 -5.32
N CYS A 70 25.00 -21.20 -5.99
CA CYS A 70 24.09 -20.06 -6.11
C CYS A 70 23.79 -19.80 -7.58
N GLY A 71 22.52 -20.00 -7.99
CA GLY A 71 22.10 -19.67 -9.35
C GLY A 71 21.57 -18.23 -9.44
N THR A 72 20.78 -17.79 -8.47
CA THR A 72 20.35 -16.40 -8.32
C THR A 72 20.17 -16.03 -6.85
N HIS A 73 20.17 -14.73 -6.56
CA HIS A 73 19.85 -14.19 -5.25
C HIS A 73 18.39 -13.73 -5.21
N VAL A 74 17.70 -14.10 -4.13
CA VAL A 74 16.45 -13.45 -3.74
C VAL A 74 16.76 -12.52 -2.57
N VAL A 75 16.35 -11.27 -2.69
CA VAL A 75 16.65 -10.20 -1.72
C VAL A 75 15.35 -9.64 -1.17
N LEU A 76 15.20 -9.66 0.15
CA LEU A 76 14.07 -9.06 0.85
C LEU A 76 14.51 -7.73 1.43
N ILE A 77 13.77 -6.67 1.09
CA ILE A 77 13.94 -5.36 1.68
C ILE A 77 12.79 -5.15 2.66
N GLN A 78 13.07 -5.23 3.96
CA GLN A 78 12.17 -4.83 5.03
C GLN A 78 12.56 -3.43 5.48
N PRO A 79 11.90 -2.38 4.99
CA PRO A 79 12.25 -1.02 5.36
C PRO A 79 11.60 -0.63 6.69
N TRP A 80 12.20 0.32 7.38
CA TRP A 80 11.53 1.19 8.36
C TRP A 80 11.07 2.47 7.68
N MET A 81 9.76 2.62 7.49
CA MET A 81 9.16 3.77 6.81
C MET A 81 8.47 4.71 7.81
N THR A 82 8.53 6.00 7.56
CA THR A 82 7.81 7.02 8.33
C THR A 82 6.85 7.78 7.41
N THR A 83 5.84 8.46 7.96
CA THR A 83 4.94 9.31 7.17
C THR A 83 5.71 10.37 6.37
N ALA A 84 6.79 10.92 6.93
CA ALA A 84 7.64 11.91 6.27
C ALA A 84 8.35 11.36 5.02
N ASP A 85 8.65 10.05 4.97
CA ASP A 85 9.22 9.40 3.80
C ASP A 85 8.25 9.40 2.61
N TYR A 86 6.94 9.53 2.87
CA TYR A 86 5.89 9.58 1.85
C TYR A 86 5.47 11.00 1.44
N SER A 87 6.07 12.03 2.03
CA SER A 87 5.68 13.42 1.82
C SER A 87 5.78 13.89 0.37
N ASN A 88 6.72 13.35 -0.40
CA ASN A 88 6.84 13.57 -1.83
C ASN A 88 7.65 12.44 -2.50
N GLU A 89 7.70 12.45 -3.83
CA GLU A 89 8.46 11.49 -4.63
C GLU A 89 9.94 11.43 -4.27
N GLN A 90 10.58 12.56 -3.99
CA GLN A 90 12.02 12.64 -3.74
C GLN A 90 12.40 11.97 -2.42
N ASN A 91 11.59 12.17 -1.37
CA ASN A 91 11.78 11.56 -0.06
C ASN A 91 11.53 10.05 -0.12
N PHE A 92 10.44 9.63 -0.77
CA PHE A 92 10.13 8.21 -0.93
C PHE A 92 11.24 7.50 -1.71
N ARG A 93 11.63 8.09 -2.85
CA ARG A 93 12.73 7.64 -3.67
C ARG A 93 14.02 7.52 -2.85
N LYS A 94 14.43 8.59 -2.16
CA LYS A 94 15.67 8.58 -1.36
C LYS A 94 15.66 7.47 -0.32
N LYS A 95 14.54 7.27 0.37
CA LYS A 95 14.40 6.23 1.39
C LYS A 95 14.57 4.82 0.79
N ILE A 96 13.85 4.53 -0.30
CA ILE A 96 13.96 3.24 -1.00
C ILE A 96 15.38 2.99 -1.51
N PHE A 97 15.97 3.99 -2.17
CA PHE A 97 17.33 3.85 -2.70
C PHE A 97 18.39 3.78 -1.61
N GLY A 98 18.18 4.34 -0.42
CA GLY A 98 19.08 4.15 0.70
C GLY A 98 19.23 2.66 1.09
N TYR A 99 18.13 1.88 1.07
CA TYR A 99 18.21 0.43 1.30
C TYR A 99 18.89 -0.31 0.13
N ILE A 100 18.58 0.06 -1.11
CA ILE A 100 19.22 -0.52 -2.30
C ILE A 100 20.74 -0.27 -2.29
N ASP A 101 21.15 0.94 -1.92
CA ASP A 101 22.56 1.34 -1.87
C ASP A 101 23.29 0.53 -0.81
N LYS A 102 22.70 0.36 0.38
CA LYS A 102 23.25 -0.51 1.41
C LYS A 102 23.35 -1.97 0.94
N GLY A 103 22.34 -2.49 0.25
CA GLY A 103 22.38 -3.84 -0.31
C GLY A 103 23.48 -4.02 -1.38
N LEU A 104 23.68 -3.03 -2.24
CA LEU A 104 24.73 -3.04 -3.27
C LEU A 104 26.13 -2.91 -2.66
N GLU A 105 26.32 -1.99 -1.71
CA GLU A 105 27.58 -1.80 -0.97
C GLU A 105 28.04 -3.09 -0.28
N GLN A 106 27.10 -3.89 0.22
CA GLN A 106 27.36 -5.15 0.91
C GLN A 106 27.40 -6.37 -0.04
N GLY A 107 27.27 -6.15 -1.36
CA GLY A 107 27.30 -7.23 -2.36
C GLY A 107 26.10 -8.19 -2.31
N LEU A 108 25.00 -7.79 -1.66
CA LEU A 108 23.83 -8.65 -1.46
C LEU A 108 22.87 -8.69 -2.66
N ILE A 109 23.01 -7.71 -3.56
CA ILE A 109 22.17 -7.54 -4.76
C ILE A 109 23.06 -7.66 -6.01
N PRO A 110 23.58 -8.85 -6.33
CA PRO A 110 24.24 -9.06 -7.61
C PRO A 110 23.26 -8.86 -8.76
N LYS A 111 23.77 -8.60 -9.97
CA LYS A 111 22.93 -8.47 -11.16
C LYS A 111 22.16 -9.77 -11.42
N GLY A 112 20.93 -9.65 -11.91
CA GLY A 112 20.04 -10.78 -12.14
C GLY A 112 19.37 -11.34 -10.88
N SER A 113 19.33 -10.56 -9.79
CA SER A 113 18.60 -10.93 -8.57
C SER A 113 17.08 -10.79 -8.76
N LEU A 114 16.34 -11.33 -7.81
CA LEU A 114 14.94 -10.99 -7.54
C LEU A 114 14.85 -10.19 -6.23
N ILE A 115 14.39 -8.95 -6.29
CA ILE A 115 14.19 -8.09 -5.12
C ILE A 115 12.71 -8.06 -4.77
N VAL A 116 12.35 -8.24 -3.49
CA VAL A 116 10.97 -8.28 -3.01
C VAL A 116 10.78 -7.22 -1.93
N PHE A 117 9.77 -6.37 -2.12
CA PHE A 117 9.32 -5.34 -1.18
C PHE A 117 8.00 -5.76 -0.51
N PRO A 118 7.64 -5.13 0.62
CA PRO A 118 6.47 -5.54 1.40
C PRO A 118 5.15 -4.95 0.90
N GLU A 119 4.05 -5.51 1.40
CA GLU A 119 2.71 -4.99 1.16
C GLU A 119 2.60 -3.52 1.61
N HIS A 120 1.74 -2.76 0.93
CA HIS A 120 1.40 -1.37 1.24
C HIS A 120 2.57 -0.39 1.21
N ILE A 121 3.78 -0.80 0.79
CA ILE A 121 4.93 0.08 0.64
C ILE A 121 4.63 1.30 -0.24
N GLY A 122 3.73 1.17 -1.24
CA GLY A 122 3.27 2.25 -2.09
C GLY A 122 1.97 2.93 -1.65
N THR A 123 1.19 2.32 -0.75
CA THR A 123 -0.14 2.84 -0.33
C THR A 123 -0.03 4.20 0.35
N TRP A 124 1.00 4.41 1.15
CA TRP A 124 1.14 5.62 1.95
C TRP A 124 1.60 6.84 1.16
N LEU A 125 1.93 6.68 -0.14
CA LEU A 125 2.07 7.78 -1.10
C LEU A 125 0.78 8.60 -1.25
N VAL A 126 -0.34 8.14 -0.68
CA VAL A 126 -1.55 8.96 -0.50
C VAL A 126 -1.24 10.30 0.22
N ALA A 127 -0.17 10.36 1.01
CA ALA A 127 0.29 11.59 1.66
C ALA A 127 1.23 12.46 0.79
N ALA A 128 1.61 12.03 -0.41
CA ALA A 128 2.50 12.79 -1.28
C ALA A 128 1.85 14.12 -1.67
N GLY A 129 2.56 15.24 -1.49
CA GLY A 129 2.05 16.58 -1.78
C GLY A 129 0.97 17.08 -0.80
N GLU A 130 0.69 16.34 0.27
CA GLU A 130 -0.27 16.77 1.29
C GLU A 130 0.30 17.81 2.24
N LYS A 131 -0.51 18.41 3.11
CA LYS A 131 -0.04 19.42 4.07
C LYS A 131 0.77 18.80 5.20
N LYS A 132 1.69 19.57 5.81
CA LYS A 132 2.48 19.10 6.97
C LYS A 132 1.60 18.58 8.12
N SER A 133 0.41 19.16 8.29
CA SER A 133 -0.59 18.71 9.27
C SER A 133 -1.16 17.31 9.01
N VAL A 134 -1.03 16.79 7.77
CA VAL A 134 -1.37 15.42 7.39
C VAL A 134 -0.22 14.47 7.75
N ILE A 135 1.02 14.87 7.41
CA ILE A 135 2.24 14.09 7.71
C ILE A 135 2.47 13.94 9.21
N ASP A 136 2.33 15.03 9.96
CA ASP A 136 2.54 15.09 11.40
C ASP A 136 1.27 14.71 12.19
N ALA A 137 0.21 14.25 11.52
CA ALA A 137 -1.02 13.87 12.22
C ALA A 137 -0.72 12.72 13.21
N PRO A 138 -1.32 12.73 14.41
CA PRO A 138 -1.14 11.64 15.37
C PRO A 138 -1.86 10.35 14.95
N THR A 139 -2.89 10.45 14.11
CA THR A 139 -3.71 9.30 13.70
C THR A 139 -4.04 9.37 12.22
N ILE A 140 -4.23 8.20 11.60
CA ILE A 140 -4.63 8.07 10.20
C ILE A 140 -6.00 8.72 9.95
N GLN A 141 -6.92 8.64 10.91
CA GLN A 141 -8.24 9.26 10.81
C GLN A 141 -8.15 10.79 10.75
N LYS A 142 -7.29 11.39 11.60
CA LYS A 142 -7.05 12.84 11.57
C LYS A 142 -6.31 13.26 10.30
N ALA A 143 -5.38 12.45 9.81
CA ALA A 143 -4.71 12.66 8.53
C ALA A 143 -5.73 12.70 7.38
N MET A 144 -6.57 11.67 7.24
CA MET A 144 -7.58 11.59 6.20
C MET A 144 -8.61 12.72 6.26
N THR A 145 -9.06 13.08 7.46
CA THR A 145 -9.99 14.21 7.64
C THR A 145 -9.34 15.52 7.21
N THR A 146 -8.06 15.71 7.53
CA THR A 146 -7.30 16.89 7.11
C THR A 146 -7.11 16.92 5.59
N MET A 147 -6.80 15.78 4.95
CA MET A 147 -6.74 15.66 3.49
C MET A 147 -8.07 16.08 2.86
N LEU A 148 -9.19 15.49 3.32
CA LEU A 148 -10.53 15.78 2.81
C LEU A 148 -10.92 17.26 2.92
N LEU A 149 -10.61 17.90 4.05
CA LEU A 149 -10.91 19.32 4.27
C LEU A 149 -9.99 20.25 3.48
N SER A 150 -8.71 19.89 3.38
CA SER A 150 -7.69 20.71 2.71
C SER A 150 -7.71 20.59 1.20
N ASP A 151 -8.34 19.56 0.65
CA ASP A 151 -8.52 19.36 -0.78
C ASP A 151 -10.01 19.21 -1.15
N PHE A 152 -10.83 20.03 -0.50
CA PHE A 152 -12.29 19.97 -0.55
C PHE A 152 -12.85 20.01 -1.99
N PHE A 153 -12.24 20.78 -2.88
CA PHE A 153 -12.68 20.87 -4.27
C PHE A 153 -12.45 19.56 -5.03
N ASN A 154 -11.28 18.95 -4.94
CA ASN A 154 -10.99 17.71 -5.67
C ASN A 154 -11.61 16.48 -5.00
N SER A 155 -11.56 16.41 -3.67
CA SER A 155 -12.13 15.30 -2.90
C SER A 155 -13.65 15.31 -2.89
N GLY A 156 -14.28 16.50 -2.91
CA GLY A 156 -15.74 16.66 -2.90
C GLY A 156 -16.43 16.10 -4.14
N PHE A 157 -15.82 16.20 -5.32
CA PHE A 157 -16.34 15.55 -6.54
C PHE A 157 -16.19 14.03 -6.51
N SER A 158 -15.14 13.51 -5.87
CA SER A 158 -14.89 12.06 -5.72
C SER A 158 -15.81 11.36 -4.73
N LEU A 159 -16.59 12.10 -3.93
CA LEU A 159 -17.63 11.53 -3.06
C LEU A 159 -18.88 11.06 -3.82
N ARG A 160 -18.98 11.35 -5.12
CA ARG A 160 -20.08 10.89 -5.98
C ARG A 160 -19.84 9.45 -6.43
N ASN A 161 -20.90 8.65 -6.50
CA ASN A 161 -20.88 7.27 -7.01
C ASN A 161 -19.94 6.33 -6.21
N ILE A 162 -19.86 6.52 -4.90
CA ILE A 162 -19.22 5.54 -4.01
C ILE A 162 -20.20 4.39 -3.79
N PRO A 163 -19.78 3.12 -3.98
CA PRO A 163 -20.63 1.96 -3.75
C PRO A 163 -21.22 1.95 -2.34
N GLU A 164 -22.46 1.48 -2.20
CA GLU A 164 -23.07 1.24 -0.89
C GLU A 164 -22.24 0.23 -0.09
N GLY A 165 -22.18 0.42 1.24
CA GLY A 165 -21.40 -0.43 2.14
C GLY A 165 -19.90 -0.15 2.19
N LYS A 166 -19.36 0.79 1.39
CA LYS A 166 -17.94 1.21 1.47
C LYS A 166 -17.74 2.51 2.25
N SER A 167 -16.63 2.60 2.96
CA SER A 167 -16.16 3.78 3.67
C SER A 167 -15.86 4.93 2.70
N ARG A 168 -16.72 5.96 2.73
CA ARG A 168 -16.72 7.04 1.74
C ARG A 168 -15.43 7.85 1.68
N VAL A 169 -14.82 8.10 2.85
CA VAL A 169 -13.64 8.97 2.95
C VAL A 169 -12.39 8.29 2.36
N PRO A 170 -11.99 7.08 2.78
CA PRO A 170 -10.89 6.36 2.15
C PRO A 170 -11.10 6.19 0.63
N VAL A 171 -12.31 5.81 0.20
CA VAL A 171 -12.60 5.59 -1.22
C VAL A 171 -12.38 6.87 -2.04
N ALA A 172 -12.89 8.01 -1.58
CA ALA A 172 -12.74 9.28 -2.29
C ALA A 172 -11.27 9.72 -2.37
N ILE A 173 -10.55 9.64 -1.26
CA ILE A 173 -9.14 10.05 -1.17
C ILE A 173 -8.28 9.17 -2.08
N PHE A 174 -8.32 7.85 -1.90
CA PHE A 174 -7.49 6.95 -2.70
C PHE A 174 -7.85 7.03 -4.18
N ARG A 175 -9.14 7.14 -4.55
CA ARG A 175 -9.54 7.29 -5.96
C ARG A 175 -8.93 8.52 -6.60
N TYR A 176 -8.96 9.66 -5.91
CA TYR A 176 -8.40 10.90 -6.41
C TYR A 176 -6.86 10.86 -6.47
N LYS A 177 -6.20 10.32 -5.44
CA LYS A 177 -4.74 10.27 -5.33
C LYS A 177 -4.08 9.17 -6.18
N SER A 178 -4.84 8.15 -6.59
CA SER A 178 -4.33 6.98 -7.31
C SER A 178 -3.44 7.29 -8.52
N PRO A 179 -3.76 8.25 -9.42
CA PRO A 179 -2.90 8.53 -10.56
C PRO A 179 -1.49 8.99 -10.16
N GLU A 180 -1.39 9.86 -9.16
CA GLU A 180 -0.12 10.36 -8.64
C GLU A 180 0.64 9.26 -7.90
N MET A 181 -0.04 8.54 -7.00
CA MET A 181 0.56 7.43 -6.25
C MET A 181 1.12 6.36 -7.19
N ARG A 182 0.33 5.94 -8.19
CA ARG A 182 0.75 4.99 -9.23
C ARG A 182 1.97 5.50 -10.00
N ARG A 183 1.99 6.79 -10.37
CA ARG A 183 3.12 7.38 -11.11
C ARG A 183 4.41 7.29 -10.30
N ILE A 184 4.39 7.75 -9.04
CA ILE A 184 5.55 7.75 -8.14
C ILE A 184 6.02 6.31 -7.89
N TYR A 185 5.10 5.44 -7.49
CA TYR A 185 5.35 4.03 -7.21
C TYR A 185 6.02 3.33 -8.39
N ARG A 186 5.42 3.42 -9.59
CA ARG A 186 5.98 2.78 -10.79
C ARG A 186 7.32 3.38 -11.18
N ALA A 187 7.50 4.70 -11.10
CA ALA A 187 8.75 5.34 -11.45
C ALA A 187 9.91 4.86 -10.56
N VAL A 188 9.71 4.85 -9.24
CA VAL A 188 10.73 4.43 -8.28
C VAL A 188 11.11 2.97 -8.46
N PHE A 189 10.14 2.05 -8.49
CA PHE A 189 10.46 0.62 -8.58
C PHE A 189 10.95 0.18 -9.97
N SER A 190 10.49 0.82 -11.04
CA SER A 190 11.07 0.66 -12.38
C SER A 190 12.54 1.07 -12.40
N GLU A 191 12.90 2.12 -11.66
CA GLU A 191 14.30 2.55 -11.57
C GLU A 191 15.15 1.66 -10.66
N VAL A 192 14.59 1.14 -9.56
CA VAL A 192 15.27 0.14 -8.73
C VAL A 192 15.69 -1.04 -9.60
N ALA A 193 14.76 -1.56 -10.41
CA ALA A 193 15.02 -2.68 -11.30
C ALA A 193 16.15 -2.39 -12.31
N ARG A 194 16.10 -1.23 -12.99
CA ARG A 194 17.18 -0.80 -13.91
C ARG A 194 18.52 -0.64 -13.23
N ARG A 195 18.57 0.05 -12.08
CA ARG A 195 19.83 0.38 -11.39
C ARG A 195 20.52 -0.88 -10.86
N THR A 196 19.74 -1.85 -10.41
CA THR A 196 20.23 -3.13 -9.88
C THR A 196 20.35 -4.23 -10.93
N ALA A 197 19.90 -3.97 -12.18
CA ALA A 197 19.75 -4.96 -13.24
C ALA A 197 19.10 -6.26 -12.71
N SER A 198 18.01 -6.11 -11.97
CA SER A 198 17.34 -7.18 -11.24
C SER A 198 15.83 -7.10 -11.40
N HIS A 199 15.14 -8.23 -11.30
CA HIS A 199 13.67 -8.23 -11.24
C HIS A 199 13.21 -7.69 -9.90
N VAL A 200 12.06 -7.00 -9.88
CA VAL A 200 11.52 -6.39 -8.66
C VAL A 200 10.04 -6.76 -8.52
N ILE A 201 9.70 -7.44 -7.43
CA ILE A 201 8.34 -7.50 -6.90
C ILE A 201 8.19 -6.29 -5.98
N ALA A 202 7.50 -5.26 -6.46
CA ALA A 202 7.51 -3.92 -5.87
C ALA A 202 6.69 -3.78 -4.58
N GLY A 203 6.36 -4.88 -3.90
CA GLY A 203 5.44 -4.87 -2.78
C GLY A 203 4.03 -4.62 -3.26
N SER A 204 3.26 -3.77 -2.58
CA SER A 204 1.94 -3.39 -3.08
C SER A 204 1.54 -1.94 -2.83
N ILE A 205 0.50 -1.52 -3.53
CA ILE A 205 -0.13 -0.21 -3.49
C ILE A 205 -1.66 -0.36 -3.57
N VAL A 206 -2.39 0.46 -2.82
CA VAL A 206 -3.82 0.65 -3.03
C VAL A 206 -4.04 1.67 -4.14
N GLU A 207 -4.78 1.27 -5.17
CA GLU A 207 -5.10 2.15 -6.28
C GLU A 207 -6.48 1.88 -6.90
N TYR A 208 -7.07 2.93 -7.46
CA TYR A 208 -8.27 2.84 -8.27
C TYR A 208 -7.91 2.36 -9.67
N THR A 209 -8.41 1.18 -10.01
CA THR A 209 -8.21 0.57 -11.32
C THR A 209 -9.54 0.17 -11.92
N ASP A 210 -9.54 0.05 -13.24
CA ASP A 210 -10.57 -0.59 -14.03
C ASP A 210 -9.94 -1.85 -14.61
N PRO A 211 -10.01 -3.00 -13.90
CA PRO A 211 -9.55 -4.27 -14.44
C PRO A 211 -10.34 -4.54 -15.72
N LYS A 212 -9.65 -4.65 -16.85
CA LYS A 212 -10.30 -4.84 -18.16
C LYS A 212 -10.74 -6.30 -18.37
N ASP A 213 -11.32 -6.91 -17.34
CA ASP A 213 -11.83 -8.28 -17.35
C ASP A 213 -13.29 -8.31 -16.89
N SER A 214 -13.99 -9.39 -17.22
CA SER A 214 -15.43 -9.50 -16.99
C SER A 214 -15.82 -9.78 -15.54
N LEU A 215 -14.87 -10.14 -14.68
CA LEU A 215 -15.14 -10.60 -13.31
C LEU A 215 -14.91 -9.50 -12.28
N ASN A 216 -14.16 -8.46 -12.65
CA ASN A 216 -13.73 -7.42 -11.74
C ASN A 216 -14.21 -6.05 -12.21
N ALA A 217 -14.96 -5.36 -11.35
CA ALA A 217 -15.48 -4.03 -11.64
C ALA A 217 -14.43 -2.93 -11.35
N PRO A 218 -14.58 -1.73 -11.92
CA PRO A 218 -13.78 -0.57 -11.52
C PRO A 218 -13.89 -0.31 -10.01
N GLY A 219 -12.76 -0.14 -9.33
CA GLY A 219 -12.72 -0.04 -7.88
C GLY A 219 -11.32 0.17 -7.33
N LEU A 220 -11.22 0.27 -6.01
CA LEU A 220 -9.94 0.26 -5.32
C LEU A 220 -9.48 -1.18 -5.12
N TYR A 221 -8.24 -1.48 -5.48
CA TYR A 221 -7.63 -2.78 -5.26
C TYR A 221 -6.26 -2.60 -4.62
N ASN A 222 -5.83 -3.62 -3.87
CA ASN A 222 -4.45 -3.76 -3.43
C ASN A 222 -3.66 -4.53 -4.51
N VAL A 223 -2.66 -3.87 -5.10
CA VAL A 223 -1.98 -4.33 -6.32
C VAL A 223 -0.47 -4.36 -6.14
N SER A 224 0.14 -5.48 -6.50
CA SER A 224 1.60 -5.62 -6.63
C SER A 224 2.03 -5.48 -8.09
N TYR A 225 3.09 -4.73 -8.36
CA TYR A 225 3.66 -4.59 -9.70
C TYR A 225 4.98 -5.34 -9.76
N ILE A 226 5.24 -6.00 -10.89
CA ILE A 226 6.46 -6.76 -11.12
C ILE A 226 7.20 -6.14 -12.31
N PHE A 227 8.46 -5.80 -12.09
CA PHE A 227 9.34 -5.20 -13.09
C PHE A 227 10.46 -6.18 -13.45
N ASN A 228 10.80 -6.26 -14.73
CA ASN A 228 12.01 -6.96 -15.17
C ASN A 228 13.27 -6.11 -14.90
N ASP A 229 14.45 -6.69 -15.14
CA ASP A 229 15.76 -6.05 -14.97
C ASP A 229 15.99 -4.78 -15.82
N GLY A 230 15.22 -4.60 -16.91
CA GLY A 230 15.16 -3.36 -17.70
C GLY A 230 14.21 -2.29 -17.13
N GLY A 231 13.49 -2.59 -16.05
CA GLY A 231 12.49 -1.73 -15.44
C GLY A 231 11.16 -1.66 -16.19
N ALA A 232 10.91 -2.54 -17.15
CA ALA A 232 9.59 -2.67 -17.77
C ALA A 232 8.67 -3.43 -16.82
N GLU A 233 7.44 -2.95 -16.66
CA GLU A 233 6.38 -3.68 -15.97
C GLU A 233 6.00 -4.91 -16.79
N VAL A 234 6.20 -6.10 -16.21
CA VAL A 234 5.87 -7.39 -16.84
C VAL A 234 4.60 -8.00 -16.24
N ALA A 235 4.22 -7.60 -15.02
CA ALA A 235 3.00 -8.05 -14.40
C ALA A 235 2.43 -7.09 -13.34
N LYS A 236 1.14 -7.26 -13.06
CA LYS A 236 0.41 -6.76 -11.89
C LYS A 236 -0.25 -7.94 -11.20
N VAL A 237 -0.27 -8.02 -9.88
CA VAL A 237 -0.99 -9.06 -9.13
C VAL A 237 -1.94 -8.36 -8.17
N PHE A 238 -3.18 -8.83 -8.11
CA PHE A 238 -4.21 -8.24 -7.26
C PHE A 238 -4.45 -9.13 -6.04
N LYS A 239 -4.69 -8.51 -4.89
CA LYS A 239 -5.10 -9.20 -3.66
C LYS A 239 -6.50 -9.77 -3.83
N ALA A 240 -6.67 -11.07 -3.63
CA ALA A 240 -7.99 -11.71 -3.75
C ALA A 240 -8.70 -11.82 -2.40
N TYR A 241 -7.96 -11.84 -1.30
CA TYR A 241 -8.51 -11.98 0.04
C TYR A 241 -8.10 -10.81 0.93
N PRO A 242 -8.73 -9.63 0.76
CA PRO A 242 -8.58 -8.53 1.71
C PRO A 242 -9.12 -8.91 3.10
N THR A 243 -8.52 -8.35 4.15
CA THR A 243 -9.00 -8.47 5.54
C THR A 243 -10.32 -7.71 5.74
N SER A 244 -11.01 -7.89 6.87
CA SER A 244 -12.28 -7.17 7.12
C SER A 244 -12.08 -5.65 7.09
N ASP A 245 -11.00 -5.15 7.68
CA ASP A 245 -10.65 -3.72 7.68
C ASP A 245 -10.38 -3.19 6.26
N GLU A 246 -9.80 -4.02 5.39
CA GLU A 246 -9.59 -3.65 3.99
C GLU A 246 -10.89 -3.69 3.18
N LEU A 247 -11.78 -4.64 3.45
CA LEU A 247 -13.07 -4.78 2.76
C LEU A 247 -13.97 -3.57 2.94
N ASP A 248 -13.74 -2.72 3.93
CA ASP A 248 -14.43 -1.44 4.07
C ASP A 248 -14.19 -0.49 2.89
N PHE A 249 -13.07 -0.60 2.18
CA PHE A 249 -12.73 0.33 1.08
C PHE A 249 -12.12 -0.32 -0.16
N LEU A 250 -11.64 -1.55 -0.08
CA LEU A 250 -11.05 -2.32 -1.18
C LEU A 250 -12.04 -3.31 -1.76
N ASN A 251 -11.86 -3.62 -3.04
CA ASN A 251 -12.48 -4.75 -3.69
C ASN A 251 -11.56 -5.98 -3.58
N ALA A 252 -12.15 -7.12 -3.29
CA ALA A 252 -11.51 -8.41 -3.49
C ALA A 252 -11.42 -8.70 -4.99
N TYR A 253 -10.25 -9.13 -5.47
CA TYR A 253 -10.10 -9.54 -6.86
C TYR A 253 -10.63 -10.95 -7.09
N GLN A 254 -11.56 -11.09 -8.02
CA GLN A 254 -12.17 -12.36 -8.39
C GLN A 254 -11.28 -13.17 -9.34
N THR A 255 -11.28 -14.49 -9.12
CA THR A 255 -10.47 -15.47 -9.86
C THR A 255 -11.08 -15.84 -11.23
N PRO A 256 -10.29 -16.30 -12.22
CA PRO A 256 -8.96 -16.86 -12.08
C PRO A 256 -7.93 -15.82 -11.67
N TRP A 257 -7.13 -16.17 -10.66
CA TRP A 257 -6.00 -15.37 -10.26
C TRP A 257 -5.00 -15.26 -11.41
N ARG A 258 -4.12 -14.28 -11.35
CA ARG A 258 -3.03 -14.21 -12.31
C ARG A 258 -2.09 -15.40 -12.14
N ARG A 259 -1.77 -16.01 -13.28
CA ARG A 259 -0.79 -17.09 -13.40
C ARG A 259 0.58 -16.64 -12.86
N SER A 260 1.39 -17.62 -12.48
CA SER A 260 2.77 -17.38 -12.08
C SER A 260 3.55 -16.56 -13.12
N VAL A 261 4.45 -15.71 -12.63
CA VAL A 261 5.26 -14.80 -13.45
C VAL A 261 6.68 -15.33 -13.55
N VAL A 262 7.30 -15.22 -14.72
CA VAL A 262 8.71 -15.62 -14.91
C VAL A 262 9.62 -14.62 -14.20
N THR A 263 10.48 -15.13 -13.32
CA THR A 263 11.54 -14.37 -12.65
C THR A 263 12.86 -15.14 -12.72
N PRO A 264 14.00 -14.55 -12.30
CA PRO A 264 15.29 -15.25 -12.31
C PRO A 264 15.35 -16.52 -11.45
N VAL A 265 14.50 -16.63 -10.42
CA VAL A 265 14.42 -17.86 -9.60
C VAL A 265 13.54 -18.93 -10.24
N GLY A 266 12.74 -18.59 -11.25
CA GLY A 266 11.80 -19.48 -11.94
C GLY A 266 10.39 -18.90 -11.95
N LEU A 267 9.38 -19.75 -12.16
CA LEU A 267 8.00 -19.28 -11.98
C LEU A 267 7.75 -18.87 -10.56
N THR A 268 7.24 -17.66 -10.41
CA THR A 268 6.94 -17.08 -9.11
C THR A 268 5.47 -16.77 -9.01
N GLN A 269 4.80 -17.34 -8.02
CA GLN A 269 3.49 -16.89 -7.58
C GLN A 269 3.66 -15.80 -6.52
N VAL A 270 2.84 -14.75 -6.59
CA VAL A 270 2.83 -13.68 -5.58
C VAL A 270 1.51 -13.75 -4.82
N PHE A 271 1.59 -13.83 -3.49
CA PHE A 271 0.44 -13.76 -2.59
C PHE A 271 0.55 -12.49 -1.76
N ILE A 272 -0.43 -11.60 -1.82
CA ILE A 272 -0.40 -10.37 -1.05
C ILE A 272 -0.96 -10.67 0.34
N CYS A 273 -0.06 -10.80 1.32
CA CYS A 273 -0.37 -10.92 2.75
C CYS A 273 -1.40 -12.02 3.06
N ALA A 274 -2.65 -11.65 3.38
CA ALA A 274 -3.77 -12.54 3.69
C ALA A 274 -4.08 -13.58 2.57
N ASP A 275 -3.66 -13.33 1.33
CA ASP A 275 -3.72 -14.33 0.26
C ASP A 275 -2.92 -15.61 0.63
N SER A 276 -1.80 -15.46 1.35
CA SER A 276 -0.96 -16.58 1.81
C SER A 276 -1.63 -17.43 2.88
N TRP A 277 -2.76 -16.98 3.43
CA TRP A 277 -3.58 -17.74 4.36
C TRP A 277 -4.67 -18.55 3.64
N GLN A 278 -4.67 -18.64 2.31
CA GLN A 278 -5.72 -19.38 1.60
C GLN A 278 -5.18 -20.66 0.97
N PRO A 279 -5.70 -21.85 1.32
CA PRO A 279 -5.22 -23.11 0.74
C PRO A 279 -5.42 -23.15 -0.78
N HIS A 280 -6.50 -22.56 -1.28
CA HIS A 280 -6.77 -22.45 -2.72
C HIS A 280 -5.67 -21.69 -3.47
N ALA A 281 -5.04 -20.68 -2.85
CA ALA A 281 -3.93 -19.94 -3.47
C ALA A 281 -2.74 -20.86 -3.78
N TYR A 282 -2.40 -21.78 -2.86
CA TYR A 282 -1.33 -22.75 -3.06
C TYR A 282 -1.71 -23.82 -4.09
N LEU A 283 -2.95 -24.31 -4.06
CA LEU A 283 -3.44 -25.25 -5.09
C LEU A 283 -3.36 -24.64 -6.49
N GLN A 284 -3.68 -23.35 -6.62
CA GLN A 284 -3.49 -22.60 -7.87
C GLN A 284 -2.02 -22.48 -8.24
N ALA A 285 -1.14 -22.14 -7.30
CA ALA A 285 0.31 -22.08 -7.55
C ALA A 285 0.86 -23.43 -8.06
N LYS A 286 0.37 -24.55 -7.51
CA LYS A 286 0.69 -25.90 -7.99
C LYS A 286 0.20 -26.12 -9.42
N ALA A 287 -1.06 -25.74 -9.71
CA ALA A 287 -1.62 -25.85 -11.06
C ALA A 287 -0.83 -25.02 -12.08
N ASP A 288 -0.32 -23.87 -11.66
CA ASP A 288 0.53 -22.99 -12.48
C ASP A 288 2.01 -23.42 -12.51
N SER A 289 2.37 -24.54 -11.84
CA SER A 289 3.76 -25.03 -11.75
C SER A 289 4.74 -24.02 -11.13
N ALA A 290 4.27 -23.25 -10.15
CA ALA A 290 5.08 -22.29 -9.41
C ALA A 290 6.31 -22.98 -8.80
N TRP A 291 7.49 -22.45 -9.09
CA TRP A 291 8.72 -22.87 -8.44
C TRP A 291 8.99 -22.09 -7.16
N PHE A 292 8.48 -20.87 -7.08
CA PHE A 292 8.73 -19.95 -5.98
C PHE A 292 7.44 -19.25 -5.57
N VAL A 293 7.27 -19.00 -4.27
CA VAL A 293 6.17 -18.20 -3.74
C VAL A 293 6.71 -16.99 -3.01
N ALA A 294 6.34 -15.79 -3.44
CA ALA A 294 6.73 -14.54 -2.78
C ALA A 294 5.52 -13.90 -2.08
N VAL A 295 5.69 -13.55 -0.81
CA VAL A 295 4.62 -12.98 0.01
C VAL A 295 5.02 -11.60 0.53
N PRO A 296 4.58 -10.51 -0.10
CA PRO A 296 4.61 -9.18 0.50
C PRO A 296 3.55 -9.08 1.59
N SER A 297 3.93 -8.64 2.79
CA SER A 297 3.02 -8.56 3.95
C SER A 297 3.14 -7.24 4.71
N PHE A 298 2.06 -6.85 5.36
CA PHE A 298 2.03 -5.80 6.38
C PHE A 298 1.09 -6.22 7.50
N ILE A 299 1.60 -6.21 8.73
CA ILE A 299 0.81 -6.47 9.94
C ILE A 299 0.72 -5.15 10.68
N THR A 300 -0.51 -4.67 10.90
CA THR A 300 -0.77 -3.48 11.72
C THR A 300 -0.68 -3.81 13.21
N GLY A 301 -0.41 -2.80 14.03
CA GLY A 301 -0.27 -2.93 15.47
C GLY A 301 1.16 -3.16 15.94
N THR A 302 1.41 -2.93 17.23
CA THR A 302 2.70 -3.19 17.88
C THR A 302 2.60 -4.47 18.72
N GLY A 303 3.48 -5.43 18.47
CA GLY A 303 3.49 -6.72 19.18
C GLY A 303 2.29 -7.61 18.84
N HIS A 304 1.67 -7.39 17.67
CA HIS A 304 0.52 -8.17 17.19
C HIS A 304 0.87 -9.66 17.06
N LEU A 305 2.09 -9.97 16.63
CA LEU A 305 2.57 -11.36 16.51
C LEU A 305 2.50 -12.15 17.83
N GLN A 306 2.56 -11.48 18.98
CA GLN A 306 2.53 -12.11 20.31
C GLN A 306 1.11 -12.21 20.90
N GLN A 307 0.13 -11.60 20.24
CA GLN A 307 -1.27 -11.66 20.67
C GLN A 307 -1.88 -13.02 20.31
N LYS A 308 -3.00 -13.37 20.94
CA LYS A 308 -3.74 -14.58 20.59
C LYS A 308 -4.40 -14.41 19.23
N TRP A 309 -4.21 -15.39 18.36
CA TRP A 309 -4.83 -15.41 17.04
C TRP A 309 -6.35 -15.53 17.18
N GLN A 310 -7.09 -14.62 16.57
CA GLN A 310 -8.56 -14.56 16.67
C GLN A 310 -9.29 -15.35 15.58
N GLY A 311 -8.53 -16.06 14.73
CA GLY A 311 -9.08 -16.79 13.58
C GLY A 311 -8.92 -16.01 12.28
N TYR A 312 -9.58 -16.50 11.24
CA TYR A 312 -9.53 -15.91 9.91
C TYR A 312 -10.26 -14.56 9.86
N ASP A 313 -9.71 -13.63 9.07
CA ASP A 313 -10.23 -12.28 8.91
C ASP A 313 -10.52 -11.98 7.43
N GLY A 314 -11.67 -11.37 7.15
CA GLY A 314 -12.12 -10.98 5.80
C GLY A 314 -12.68 -12.12 4.93
N CYS A 315 -12.55 -13.38 5.35
CA CYS A 315 -13.09 -14.53 4.63
C CYS A 315 -13.50 -15.68 5.58
N PRO A 316 -14.30 -16.66 5.10
CA PRO A 316 -14.60 -17.86 5.87
C PRO A 316 -13.33 -18.62 6.26
N THR A 317 -13.34 -19.22 7.45
CA THR A 317 -12.28 -20.11 7.93
C THR A 317 -12.18 -21.35 7.03
N PRO A 318 -11.00 -21.65 6.44
CA PRO A 318 -10.78 -22.87 5.67
C PRO A 318 -10.95 -24.16 6.48
N GLU A 319 -11.35 -25.24 5.82
CA GLU A 319 -11.64 -26.54 6.46
C GLU A 319 -10.40 -27.21 7.09
N ASP A 320 -9.20 -26.87 6.64
CA ASP A 320 -7.94 -27.43 7.17
C ASP A 320 -7.48 -26.76 8.48
N VAL A 321 -8.20 -25.73 8.94
CA VAL A 321 -7.89 -25.02 10.19
C VAL A 321 -8.42 -25.79 11.39
N ALA A 322 -7.56 -26.01 12.38
CA ALA A 322 -7.96 -26.61 13.64
C ALA A 322 -8.69 -25.57 14.49
N HIS A 323 -10.00 -25.74 14.67
CA HIS A 323 -10.81 -24.83 15.50
C HIS A 323 -10.27 -24.64 16.93
N ALA A 324 -9.58 -25.65 17.47
CA ALA A 324 -8.95 -25.58 18.79
C ALA A 324 -7.81 -24.56 18.88
N ASP A 325 -7.23 -24.13 17.76
CA ASP A 325 -6.15 -23.14 17.75
C ASP A 325 -6.65 -21.71 17.91
N ILE A 326 -7.90 -21.43 17.50
CA ILE A 326 -8.51 -20.11 17.57
C ILE A 326 -8.63 -19.66 19.03
N GLY A 327 -8.02 -18.51 19.35
CA GLY A 327 -7.94 -17.96 20.70
C GLY A 327 -6.87 -18.61 21.60
N ASN A 328 -6.21 -19.69 21.16
CA ASN A 328 -5.29 -20.47 21.98
C ASN A 328 -3.82 -20.32 21.55
N ILE A 329 -3.53 -20.24 20.26
CA ILE A 329 -2.18 -19.98 19.75
C ILE A 329 -1.93 -18.49 19.55
N THR A 330 -0.66 -18.10 19.47
CA THR A 330 -0.26 -16.74 19.09
C THR A 330 -0.46 -16.50 17.60
N GLU A 331 -0.55 -15.24 17.21
CA GLU A 331 -0.58 -14.83 15.80
C GLU A 331 0.66 -15.32 15.04
N ALA A 332 1.86 -15.29 15.66
CA ALA A 332 3.07 -15.85 15.08
C ALA A 332 2.96 -17.36 14.80
N GLU A 333 2.46 -18.14 15.75
CA GLU A 333 2.22 -19.59 15.56
C GLU A 333 1.18 -19.85 14.47
N ALA A 334 0.17 -18.98 14.35
CA ALA A 334 -0.84 -19.07 13.30
C ALA A 334 -0.25 -18.76 11.92
N TRP A 335 0.60 -17.74 11.79
CA TRP A 335 1.36 -17.47 10.55
C TRP A 335 2.23 -18.68 10.15
N ASP A 336 2.94 -19.28 11.11
CA ASP A 336 3.78 -20.45 10.84
C ASP A 336 2.95 -21.66 10.37
N ARG A 337 1.79 -21.90 10.98
CA ARG A 337 0.96 -23.08 10.69
C ARG A 337 0.05 -22.92 9.47
N TYR A 338 -0.57 -21.76 9.31
CA TYR A 338 -1.65 -21.52 8.37
C TYR A 338 -1.30 -20.56 7.24
N ALA A 339 -0.13 -19.92 7.24
CA ALA A 339 0.32 -19.11 6.11
C ALA A 339 1.41 -19.83 5.29
N LEU A 340 2.38 -19.06 4.78
CA LEU A 340 3.44 -19.56 3.91
C LEU A 340 4.16 -20.80 4.44
N PRO A 341 4.68 -20.85 5.68
CA PRO A 341 5.51 -21.97 6.12
C PRO A 341 4.77 -23.31 6.14
N GLY A 342 3.58 -23.35 6.75
CA GLY A 342 2.78 -24.57 6.86
C GLY A 342 2.10 -25.00 5.56
N ARG A 343 1.81 -24.07 4.65
CA ARG A 343 1.06 -24.38 3.41
C ARG A 343 1.87 -24.44 2.13
N LEU A 344 3.13 -23.99 2.13
CA LEU A 344 3.98 -24.03 0.94
C LEU A 344 4.02 -25.40 0.22
N PRO A 345 4.06 -26.56 0.91
CA PRO A 345 4.04 -27.86 0.24
C PRO A 345 2.82 -28.09 -0.67
N LEU A 346 1.67 -27.46 -0.39
CA LEU A 346 0.47 -27.54 -1.23
C LEU A 346 0.71 -26.92 -2.62
N ALA A 347 1.64 -25.97 -2.74
CA ALA A 347 2.03 -25.34 -4.01
C ALA A 347 2.93 -26.22 -4.87
N GLY A 348 3.32 -27.41 -4.41
CA GLY A 348 4.23 -28.28 -5.16
C GLY A 348 5.67 -27.76 -5.23
N THR A 349 6.02 -26.78 -4.38
CA THR A 349 7.37 -26.26 -4.19
C THR A 349 7.70 -26.21 -2.71
N ASN A 350 9.00 -26.09 -2.42
CA ASN A 350 9.55 -25.88 -1.08
C ASN A 350 10.40 -24.61 -1.02
N ASN A 351 10.18 -23.67 -1.96
CA ASN A 351 10.91 -22.41 -2.04
C ASN A 351 9.97 -21.21 -2.00
N GLY A 352 10.27 -20.24 -1.14
CA GLY A 352 9.50 -19.01 -1.04
C GLY A 352 10.10 -17.98 -0.10
N CYS A 353 9.42 -16.86 0.06
CA CYS A 353 9.80 -15.82 1.00
C CYS A 353 8.59 -15.03 1.50
N ASN A 354 8.72 -14.42 2.67
CA ASN A 354 7.79 -13.43 3.18
C ASN A 354 8.56 -12.18 3.61
N VAL A 355 8.09 -11.00 3.20
CA VAL A 355 8.72 -9.71 3.52
C VAL A 355 7.69 -8.75 4.13
N PHE A 356 8.05 -8.15 5.25
CA PHE A 356 7.14 -7.33 6.05
C PHE A 356 7.47 -5.85 5.98
N LEU A 357 6.44 -4.99 5.95
CA LEU A 357 6.62 -3.56 6.10
C LEU A 357 6.78 -3.22 7.58
N ARG A 358 7.86 -2.50 7.93
CA ARG A 358 8.07 -1.94 9.27
C ARG A 358 8.05 -0.41 9.19
N GLY A 359 7.72 0.24 10.30
CA GLY A 359 7.70 1.70 10.35
C GLY A 359 6.77 2.31 11.37
N GLU A 360 6.74 3.64 11.33
CA GLU A 360 5.87 4.53 12.10
C GLU A 360 4.98 5.30 11.13
N LEU A 361 3.81 4.71 10.85
CA LEU A 361 2.82 5.23 9.92
C LEU A 361 1.60 5.66 10.70
N TRP A 362 1.58 6.93 11.12
CA TRP A 362 0.58 7.46 12.05
C TRP A 362 0.44 6.53 13.28
N ASP A 363 -0.79 6.14 13.64
CA ASP A 363 -1.13 5.25 14.73
C ASP A 363 -1.32 3.79 14.28
N LEU A 364 -0.91 3.42 13.07
CA LEU A 364 -1.11 2.07 12.55
C LEU A 364 -0.21 1.03 13.21
N GLY A 365 0.98 1.43 13.66
CA GLY A 365 2.02 0.50 14.09
C GLY A 365 2.52 -0.41 12.96
N SER A 366 3.41 -1.34 13.30
CA SER A 366 3.83 -2.40 12.38
C SER A 366 4.37 -3.60 13.16
N ASP A 367 4.12 -4.80 12.63
CA ASP A 367 4.75 -6.04 13.11
C ASP A 367 5.27 -6.94 11.97
N GLY A 368 5.94 -8.04 12.30
CA GLY A 368 6.46 -9.01 11.31
C GLY A 368 7.98 -9.07 11.22
N HIS A 369 8.49 -10.21 10.74
CA HIS A 369 9.90 -10.44 10.46
C HIS A 369 10.06 -11.19 9.15
N SER A 370 10.90 -10.66 8.26
CA SER A 370 11.13 -11.25 6.94
C SER A 370 11.94 -12.55 7.01
N TYR A 371 11.63 -13.50 6.13
CA TYR A 371 12.29 -14.80 6.07
C TYR A 371 12.20 -15.43 4.67
N PHE A 372 13.06 -16.42 4.44
CA PHE A 372 12.98 -17.31 3.30
C PHE A 372 12.60 -18.72 3.73
N ILE A 373 12.07 -19.49 2.79
CA ILE A 373 12.02 -20.95 2.86
C ILE A 373 12.81 -21.47 1.66
N ARG A 374 13.83 -22.28 1.91
CA ARG A 374 14.69 -22.85 0.87
C ARG A 374 14.75 -24.35 1.04
N ASN A 375 14.28 -25.09 0.04
CA ASN A 375 14.18 -26.56 0.09
C ASN A 375 13.47 -27.06 1.36
N GLY A 376 12.49 -26.30 1.87
CA GLY A 376 11.70 -26.64 3.06
C GLY A 376 12.34 -26.17 4.38
N GLU A 377 13.56 -25.64 4.35
CA GLU A 377 14.21 -25.06 5.52
C GLU A 377 13.85 -23.58 5.67
N LEU A 378 13.41 -23.19 6.87
CA LEU A 378 13.14 -21.79 7.21
C LEU A 378 14.46 -21.05 7.50
N LEU A 379 14.77 -20.04 6.68
CA LEU A 379 15.94 -19.18 6.85
C LEU A 379 15.46 -17.80 7.34
N LYS A 380 15.67 -17.52 8.62
CA LYS A 380 15.28 -16.27 9.26
C LYS A 380 16.48 -15.50 9.80
N GLY A 381 16.38 -14.17 9.71
CA GLY A 381 17.31 -13.26 10.38
C GLY A 381 17.09 -13.23 11.88
N ASP A 382 17.75 -12.30 12.56
CA ASP A 382 17.43 -12.00 13.95
C ASP A 382 16.05 -11.35 14.06
N THR A 383 15.42 -11.47 15.22
CA THR A 383 14.19 -10.74 15.53
C THR A 383 14.51 -9.24 15.62
N THR A 384 14.40 -8.54 14.50
CA THR A 384 14.67 -7.10 14.39
C THR A 384 13.42 -6.27 14.65
N ALA A 385 13.56 -5.19 15.42
CA ALA A 385 12.46 -4.27 15.67
C ALA A 385 12.21 -3.34 14.47
N ARG A 386 13.23 -3.08 13.64
CA ARG A 386 13.19 -2.10 12.56
C ARG A 386 13.55 -2.71 11.20
N ALA A 387 14.41 -2.05 10.42
CA ALA A 387 14.68 -2.44 9.05
C ALA A 387 15.69 -3.59 8.97
N CYS A 388 15.54 -4.46 7.96
CA CYS A 388 16.54 -5.45 7.61
C CYS A 388 16.66 -5.64 6.08
N ILE A 389 17.85 -6.08 5.66
CA ILE A 389 18.11 -6.54 4.29
C ILE A 389 18.58 -7.98 4.37
N LEU A 390 17.79 -8.89 3.81
CA LEU A 390 18.11 -10.32 3.77
C LEU A 390 18.35 -10.74 2.34
N SER A 391 19.40 -11.52 2.08
CA SER A 391 19.70 -12.06 0.75
C SER A 391 19.98 -13.55 0.87
N ALA A 392 19.36 -14.38 0.03
CA ALA A 392 19.57 -15.81 0.03
C ALA A 392 19.82 -16.35 -1.37
N CYS A 393 20.74 -17.30 -1.46
CA CYS A 393 21.02 -18.03 -2.70
C CYS A 393 19.95 -19.10 -2.98
N PHE A 394 19.42 -19.09 -4.20
CA PHE A 394 18.49 -20.09 -4.71
C PHE A 394 19.00 -20.70 -6.02
N GLN A 395 18.64 -21.97 -6.23
CA GLN A 395 18.76 -22.62 -7.54
C GLN A 395 17.50 -22.33 -8.36
N PRO A 396 17.63 -21.81 -9.59
CA PRO A 396 16.48 -21.60 -10.45
C PRO A 396 15.72 -22.89 -10.73
N GLY A 397 14.40 -22.82 -10.70
CA GLY A 397 13.55 -23.94 -11.08
C GLY A 397 13.76 -24.32 -12.54
N ARG A 398 13.95 -25.61 -12.81
CA ARG A 398 14.05 -26.11 -14.19
C ARG A 398 12.68 -26.04 -14.85
N TRP A 399 12.58 -25.25 -15.90
CA TRP A 399 11.41 -25.24 -16.78
C TRP A 399 11.64 -26.17 -17.96
N GLY A 400 10.81 -27.20 -18.07
CA GLY A 400 10.78 -28.09 -19.22
C GLY A 400 10.09 -27.42 -20.42
N GLY A 401 10.86 -26.69 -21.24
CA GLY A 401 10.50 -26.39 -22.62
C GLY A 401 9.97 -24.98 -22.91
N GLY A 402 10.59 -24.36 -23.93
CA GLY A 402 9.98 -23.34 -24.79
C GLY A 402 10.14 -21.89 -24.31
N GLU A 403 10.73 -21.06 -25.16
CA GLU A 403 10.65 -19.60 -25.08
C GLU A 403 9.23 -19.15 -24.71
N VAL A 404 9.09 -18.42 -23.60
CA VAL A 404 7.87 -17.68 -23.32
C VAL A 404 7.81 -16.54 -24.34
N ARG A 405 7.05 -16.75 -25.42
CA ARG A 405 6.58 -15.65 -26.26
C ARG A 405 5.79 -14.71 -25.35
N ASN A 406 6.26 -13.48 -25.25
CA ASN A 406 5.56 -12.35 -24.65
C ASN A 406 4.18 -12.17 -25.33
N GLY A 407 3.18 -12.90 -24.84
CA GLY A 407 1.78 -12.79 -25.25
C GLY A 407 1.02 -12.00 -24.19
N TRP A 408 0.87 -10.70 -24.43
CA TRP A 408 -0.04 -9.84 -23.69
C TRP A 408 -1.49 -10.28 -23.90
N TYR A 409 -2.26 -10.37 -22.83
CA TYR A 409 -3.73 -10.22 -22.83
C TYR A 409 -4.11 -9.24 -21.73
#